data_AF-A0A329L0Y6-F1
#
_entry.id   AF-A0A329L0Y6-F1
#
_cell.length_a   1.000
_cell.length_b   1.000
_cell.length_c   1.000
_cell.angle_alpha   90.00
_cell.angle_beta   90.00
_cell.angle_gamma   90.00
#
_symmetry.space_group_name_H-M   'P 1'
#
loop_
_entity.id
_entity.type
_entity.pdbx_description
1 polymer ?
#
loop_
_entity_poly.entity_id
_entity_poly.type
_entity_poly.pdbx_seq_one_letter_code
_entity_poly.pdbx_strand_id
1 'polypeptide(L)'
;MHQQNQFGHYNQDQFMQQQQQQQQQQQQQAAQNLLPEKDWLYTVLCDLKRTAREYATAVTEAGDESLRKIFTDLLNSTLTMQGQVYTLMKQNNMYNAASPAQSQEIQKQIQTYQKSGQETFQFAKQKLGQQTQQGIAGSQQHVYM
;
A
#
# COMPACT_ATOMS: atom_id res chain seq x y z
N MET A 1 -20.14 62.69 50.86
CA MET A 1 -19.60 62.65 49.49
C MET A 1 -19.02 61.27 49.16
N HIS A 2 -19.79 60.19 49.03
CA HIS A 2 -19.22 58.89 48.56
C HIS A 2 -20.26 57.98 47.88
N GLN A 3 -21.04 58.51 46.94
CA GLN A 3 -21.96 57.70 46.14
C GLN A 3 -21.83 58.08 44.66
N GLN A 4 -20.68 57.77 44.07
CA GLN A 4 -20.47 57.90 42.63
C GLN A 4 -19.24 57.06 42.23
N ASN A 5 -19.36 55.73 42.22
CA ASN A 5 -18.29 54.87 41.67
C ASN A 5 -18.72 53.45 41.26
N GLN A 6 -20.03 53.16 41.16
CA GLN A 6 -20.49 51.81 40.80
C GLN A 6 -20.86 51.62 39.32
N PHE A 7 -20.95 52.68 38.52
CA PHE A 7 -21.39 52.56 37.11
C PHE A 7 -20.28 52.18 36.12
N GLY A 8 -19.00 52.26 36.51
CA GLY A 8 -17.87 51.94 35.63
C GLY A 8 -17.48 50.46 35.57
N HIS A 9 -17.75 49.69 36.63
CA HIS A 9 -17.26 48.31 36.76
C HIS A 9 -18.05 47.31 35.90
N TYR A 10 -19.38 47.46 35.82
CA TYR A 10 -20.24 46.53 35.09
C TYR A 10 -19.94 46.44 33.59
N ASN A 11 -19.53 47.55 32.95
CA ASN A 11 -19.18 47.55 31.52
C ASN A 11 -17.85 46.86 31.23
N GLN A 12 -16.89 46.89 32.18
CA GLN A 12 -15.59 46.26 31.99
C GLN A 12 -15.64 44.75 32.20
N ASP A 13 -16.43 44.29 33.18
CA ASP A 13 -16.65 42.86 33.43
C ASP A 13 -17.45 42.20 32.29
N GLN A 14 -18.45 42.87 31.73
CA GLN A 14 -19.19 42.36 30.56
C GLN A 14 -18.28 42.20 29.32
N PHE A 15 -17.37 43.15 29.10
CA PHE A 15 -16.47 43.08 27.94
C PHE A 15 -15.43 41.97 28.09
N MET A 16 -14.90 41.76 29.30
CA MET A 16 -14.01 40.62 29.58
C MET A 16 -14.74 39.28 29.47
N GLN A 17 -15.99 39.18 29.95
CA GLN A 17 -16.76 37.94 29.86
C GLN A 17 -17.13 37.57 28.41
N GLN A 18 -17.42 38.56 27.57
CA GLN A 18 -17.68 38.35 26.15
C GLN A 18 -16.41 37.95 25.38
N GLN A 19 -15.27 38.55 25.71
CA GLN A 19 -13.98 38.17 25.10
C GLN A 19 -13.54 36.77 25.53
N GLN A 20 -13.82 36.37 26.77
CA GLN A 20 -13.52 35.03 27.28
C GLN A 20 -14.41 33.94 26.65
N GLN A 21 -15.68 34.24 26.36
CA GLN A 21 -16.56 33.34 25.60
C GLN A 21 -16.10 33.14 24.14
N GLN A 22 -15.58 34.19 23.48
CA GLN A 22 -15.03 34.06 22.12
C GLN A 22 -13.76 33.20 22.08
N GLN A 23 -12.90 33.26 23.11
CA GLN A 23 -11.71 32.42 23.19
C GLN A 23 -12.01 30.94 23.44
N GLN A 24 -13.07 30.62 24.21
CA GLN A 24 -13.48 29.23 24.40
C GLN A 24 -14.06 28.59 23.13
N GLN A 25 -14.73 29.35 22.27
CA GLN A 25 -15.25 28.82 21.00
C GLN A 25 -14.16 28.50 19.98
N GLN A 26 -13.01 29.20 19.98
CA GLN A 26 -11.89 28.88 19.10
C GLN A 26 -11.10 27.64 19.55
N GLN A 27 -11.09 27.30 20.84
CA GLN A 27 -10.40 26.10 21.32
C GLN A 27 -11.15 24.79 21.00
N GLN A 28 -12.47 24.83 20.78
CA GLN A 28 -13.27 23.64 20.46
C GLN A 28 -13.22 23.22 18.98
N GLN A 29 -12.80 24.12 18.08
CA GLN A 29 -12.63 23.79 16.65
C GLN A 29 -11.28 23.12 16.33
N ALA A 30 -10.27 23.27 17.19
CA ALA A 30 -8.97 22.63 16.98
C ALA A 30 -8.97 21.11 17.22
N ALA A 31 -9.95 20.58 17.95
CA ALA A 31 -10.04 19.15 18.29
C ALA A 31 -10.79 18.29 17.24
N GLN A 32 -11.40 18.89 16.21
CA GLN A 32 -12.25 18.18 15.25
C GLN A 32 -11.52 17.66 14.00
N ASN A 33 -10.21 17.89 13.84
CA ASN A 33 -9.49 17.53 12.62
C ASN A 33 -8.69 16.22 12.69
N LEU A 34 -8.90 15.37 13.70
CA LEU A 34 -8.38 14.00 13.64
C LEU A 34 -9.32 13.14 12.78
N LEU A 35 -8.80 12.66 11.65
CA LEU A 35 -9.48 11.64 10.84
C LEU A 35 -9.86 10.45 11.74
N PRO A 36 -11.08 9.90 11.59
CA PRO A 36 -11.48 8.66 12.25
C PRO A 36 -10.47 7.54 12.00
N GLU A 37 -10.25 6.67 13.00
CA GLU A 37 -9.31 5.54 12.90
C GLU A 37 -9.57 4.65 11.67
N LYS A 38 -10.85 4.44 11.33
CA LYS A 38 -11.27 3.75 10.12
C LYS A 38 -10.66 4.37 8.85
N ASP A 39 -10.69 5.69 8.74
CA ASP A 39 -10.21 6.39 7.54
C ASP A 39 -8.68 6.31 7.43
N TRP A 40 -7.97 6.37 8.55
CA TRP A 40 -6.53 6.08 8.60
C TRP A 40 -6.18 4.68 8.11
N LEU A 41 -6.90 3.66 8.62
CA LEU A 41 -6.68 2.27 8.21
C LEU A 41 -7.01 2.05 6.73
N TYR A 42 -8.03 2.74 6.20
CA TYR A 42 -8.31 2.75 4.76
C TYR A 42 -7.18 3.38 3.96
N THR A 43 -6.61 4.50 4.40
CA THR A 43 -5.45 5.12 3.74
C THR A 43 -4.27 4.16 3.68
N VAL A 44 -3.92 3.53 4.81
CA VAL A 44 -2.83 2.54 4.89
C VAL A 44 -3.14 1.35 3.97
N LEU A 45 -4.35 0.81 4.00
CA LEU A 45 -4.75 -0.32 3.16
C LEU A 45 -4.68 0.02 1.66
N CYS A 46 -5.10 1.23 1.27
CA CYS A 46 -5.02 1.71 -0.11
C CYS A 46 -3.57 1.87 -0.56
N ASP A 47 -2.70 2.40 0.30
CA ASP A 47 -1.28 2.56 0.01
C ASP A 47 -0.60 1.20 -0.18
N LEU A 48 -0.82 0.26 0.74
CA LEU A 48 -0.30 -1.12 0.64
C LEU A 48 -0.74 -1.80 -0.67
N LYS A 49 -1.99 -1.61 -1.11
CA LYS A 49 -2.47 -2.14 -2.40
C LYS A 49 -1.78 -1.49 -3.59
N ARG A 50 -1.49 -0.19 -3.52
CA ARG A 50 -0.76 0.54 -4.58
C ARG A 50 0.69 0.04 -4.66
N THR A 51 1.40 0.05 -3.54
CA THR A 51 2.79 -0.38 -3.44
C THR A 51 2.98 -1.83 -3.88
N ALA A 52 2.06 -2.73 -3.53
CA ALA A 52 2.10 -4.12 -3.99
C ALA A 52 2.04 -4.22 -5.53
N ARG A 53 1.22 -3.40 -6.21
CA ARG A 53 1.19 -3.38 -7.68
C ARG A 53 2.48 -2.86 -8.28
N GLU A 54 3.05 -1.80 -7.68
CA GLU A 54 4.33 -1.24 -8.14
C GLU A 54 5.48 -2.24 -8.00
N TYR A 55 5.57 -2.95 -6.87
CA TYR A 55 6.57 -4.00 -6.70
C TYR A 55 6.33 -5.19 -7.64
N ALA A 56 5.09 -5.57 -7.91
CA ALA A 56 4.80 -6.59 -8.91
C ALA A 56 5.31 -6.18 -10.30
N THR A 57 5.06 -4.94 -10.72
CA THR A 57 5.63 -4.39 -11.96
C THR A 57 7.17 -4.42 -11.93
N ALA A 58 7.77 -3.96 -10.83
CA ALA A 58 9.24 -3.93 -10.68
C ALA A 58 9.87 -5.34 -10.71
N VAL A 59 9.22 -6.36 -10.13
CA VAL A 59 9.64 -7.77 -10.26
C VAL A 59 9.62 -8.20 -11.72
N THR A 60 8.59 -7.84 -12.48
CA THR A 60 8.46 -8.25 -13.89
C THR A 60 9.43 -7.51 -14.82
N GLU A 61 9.77 -6.26 -14.51
CA GLU A 61 10.65 -5.42 -15.34
C GLU A 61 12.13 -5.48 -14.93
N ALA A 62 12.46 -6.09 -13.79
CA ALA A 62 13.85 -6.25 -13.35
C ALA A 62 14.68 -7.03 -14.38
N GLY A 63 15.75 -6.40 -14.87
CA GLY A 63 16.73 -7.00 -15.79
C GLY A 63 17.83 -7.81 -15.09
N ASP A 64 17.99 -7.66 -13.77
CA ASP A 64 18.96 -8.38 -12.94
C ASP A 64 18.24 -9.27 -11.91
N GLU A 65 18.76 -10.48 -11.69
CA GLU A 65 18.16 -11.48 -10.80
C GLU A 65 18.20 -11.05 -9.33
N SER A 66 19.27 -10.37 -8.91
CA SER A 66 19.38 -9.86 -7.53
C SER A 66 18.33 -8.78 -7.27
N LEU A 67 18.16 -7.86 -8.22
CA LEU A 67 17.14 -6.82 -8.13
C LEU A 67 15.71 -7.40 -8.17
N ARG A 68 15.47 -8.41 -9.02
CA ARG A 68 14.20 -9.16 -9.05
C ARG A 68 13.90 -9.77 -7.68
N LYS A 69 14.89 -10.40 -7.05
CA LYS A 69 14.74 -10.97 -5.71
C LYS A 69 14.37 -9.92 -4.66
N ILE A 70 15.03 -8.75 -4.67
CA ILE A 70 14.72 -7.66 -3.74
C ILE A 70 13.26 -7.22 -3.88
N PHE A 71 12.78 -6.96 -5.12
CA PHE A 71 11.38 -6.58 -5.33
C PHE A 71 10.40 -7.71 -4.96
N THR A 72 10.80 -8.97 -5.13
CA THR A 72 9.98 -10.12 -4.72
C THR A 72 9.83 -10.18 -3.20
N ASP A 73 10.91 -9.96 -2.46
CA ASP A 73 10.91 -9.92 -1.00
C ASP A 73 10.04 -8.76 -0.49
N LEU A 74 10.17 -7.57 -1.09
CA LEU A 74 9.34 -6.40 -0.79
C LEU A 74 7.86 -6.65 -1.07
N LEU A 75 7.52 -7.22 -2.24
CA LEU A 75 6.16 -7.59 -2.60
C LEU A 75 5.54 -8.54 -1.56
N ASN A 76 6.25 -9.61 -1.19
CA ASN A 76 5.77 -10.59 -0.23
C ASN A 76 5.55 -9.98 1.17
N SER A 77 6.44 -9.09 1.59
CA SER A 77 6.29 -8.34 2.85
C SER A 77 5.06 -7.43 2.81
N THR A 78 4.88 -6.66 1.74
CA THR A 78 3.72 -5.78 1.56
C THR A 78 2.39 -6.55 1.54
N LEU A 79 2.33 -7.69 0.84
CA LEU A 79 1.14 -8.55 0.83
C LEU A 79 0.80 -9.09 2.22
N THR A 80 1.81 -9.45 3.01
CA THR A 80 1.63 -9.90 4.40
C THR A 80 1.01 -8.79 5.25
N MET A 81 1.57 -7.58 5.22
CA MET A 81 1.04 -6.43 5.95
C MET A 81 -0.38 -6.07 5.50
N GLN A 82 -0.64 -6.09 4.19
CA GLN A 82 -1.96 -5.84 3.62
C GLN A 82 -3.01 -6.82 4.19
N GLY A 83 -2.67 -8.12 4.28
CA GLY A 83 -3.53 -9.14 4.86
C GLY A 83 -3.80 -8.95 6.36
N GLN A 84 -2.80 -8.50 7.12
CA GLN A 84 -2.94 -8.18 8.54
C GLN A 84 -3.89 -7.00 8.76
N VAL A 85 -3.69 -5.89 8.04
CA VAL A 85 -4.55 -4.69 8.11
C VAL A 85 -5.98 -5.04 7.71
N TYR A 86 -6.16 -5.80 6.63
CA TYR A 86 -7.48 -6.27 6.20
C TYR A 86 -8.19 -7.08 7.29
N THR A 87 -7.49 -8.03 7.91
CA THR A 87 -8.05 -8.88 8.98
C THR A 87 -8.45 -8.04 10.19
N LEU A 88 -7.59 -7.10 10.61
CA LEU A 88 -7.87 -6.16 11.70
C LEU A 88 -9.12 -5.31 11.41
N MET A 89 -9.19 -4.70 10.23
CA MET A 89 -10.34 -3.87 9.85
C MET A 89 -11.64 -4.69 9.76
N LYS A 90 -11.56 -5.94 9.28
CA LYS A 90 -12.72 -6.85 9.22
C LYS A 90 -13.21 -7.21 10.63
N GLN A 91 -12.32 -7.56 11.56
CA GLN A 91 -12.68 -7.91 12.94
C GLN A 91 -13.36 -6.75 13.67
N ASN A 92 -12.97 -5.52 13.35
CA ASN A 92 -13.54 -4.30 13.94
C ASN A 92 -14.77 -3.76 13.20
N ASN A 93 -15.35 -4.53 12.25
CA ASN A 93 -16.48 -4.10 11.41
C ASN A 93 -16.22 -2.78 10.65
N MET A 94 -14.96 -2.47 10.37
CA MET A 94 -14.55 -1.24 9.69
C MET A 94 -14.50 -1.40 8.17
N TYR A 95 -14.62 -2.62 7.64
CA TYR A 95 -14.49 -2.92 6.21
C TYR A 95 -15.71 -3.66 5.66
N ASN A 96 -16.39 -3.05 4.68
CA ASN A 96 -17.34 -3.76 3.83
C ASN A 96 -16.58 -4.36 2.65
N ALA A 97 -16.20 -5.63 2.76
CA ALA A 97 -15.58 -6.33 1.65
C ALA A 97 -16.54 -6.39 0.46
N ALA A 98 -16.01 -6.26 -0.75
CA ALA A 98 -16.77 -6.58 -1.95
C ALA A 98 -17.35 -7.99 -1.82
N SER A 99 -18.52 -8.22 -2.42
CA SER A 99 -19.16 -9.53 -2.43
C SER A 99 -18.14 -10.62 -2.77
N PRO A 100 -18.12 -11.75 -2.05
CA PRO A 100 -17.20 -12.84 -2.35
C PRO A 100 -17.28 -13.18 -3.84
N ALA A 101 -16.15 -13.10 -4.54
CA ALA A 101 -16.06 -13.70 -5.86
C ALA A 101 -16.34 -15.20 -5.70
N GLN A 102 -17.10 -15.79 -6.63
CA GLN A 102 -17.43 -17.21 -6.57
C GLN A 102 -16.12 -18.01 -6.49
N SER A 103 -15.95 -18.83 -5.45
CA SER A 103 -14.72 -19.60 -5.22
C SER A 103 -14.29 -20.43 -6.42
N GLN A 104 -15.25 -20.89 -7.24
CA GLN A 104 -15.02 -21.58 -8.51
C GLN A 104 -14.25 -20.71 -9.52
N GLU A 105 -14.61 -19.43 -9.66
CA GLU A 105 -13.95 -18.51 -10.59
C GLU A 105 -12.51 -18.22 -10.14
N ILE A 106 -12.29 -18.07 -8.82
CA ILE A 106 -10.96 -17.92 -8.23
C ILE A 106 -10.11 -19.17 -8.51
N GLN A 107 -10.64 -20.38 -8.26
CA GLN A 107 -9.92 -21.63 -8.52
C GLN A 107 -9.58 -21.81 -9.99
N LYS A 108 -10.50 -21.47 -10.89
CA LYS A 108 -10.27 -21.49 -12.34
C LYS A 108 -9.10 -20.57 -12.72
N GLN A 109 -9.11 -19.33 -12.22
CA GLN A 109 -8.02 -18.38 -12.44
C GLN A 109 -6.67 -18.92 -11.92
N ILE A 110 -6.64 -19.45 -10.70
CA ILE A 110 -5.43 -20.06 -10.10
C ILE A 110 -4.90 -21.18 -10.99
N GLN A 111 -5.76 -22.11 -11.42
CA GLN A 111 -5.36 -23.22 -12.30
C GLN A 111 -4.84 -22.72 -13.64
N THR A 112 -5.50 -21.73 -14.25
CA THR A 112 -5.05 -21.11 -15.50
C THR A 112 -3.66 -20.49 -15.35
N TYR A 113 -3.42 -19.73 -14.28
CA TYR A 113 -2.11 -19.12 -14.04
C TYR A 113 -1.02 -20.13 -13.74
N GLN A 114 -1.32 -21.18 -12.96
CA GLN A 114 -0.36 -22.26 -12.70
C GLN A 114 0.03 -23.00 -13.98
N LYS A 115 -0.97 -23.36 -14.81
CA LYS A 115 -0.73 -24.02 -16.10
C LYS A 115 0.10 -23.13 -17.02
N SER A 116 -0.28 -21.87 -17.16
CA SER A 116 0.46 -20.90 -17.97
C SER A 116 1.91 -20.76 -17.49
N GLY A 117 2.13 -20.66 -16.18
CA GLY A 117 3.48 -20.61 -15.60
C GLY A 117 4.32 -21.85 -15.91
N GLN A 118 3.74 -23.05 -15.84
CA GLN A 118 4.42 -24.29 -16.20
C GLN A 118 4.78 -24.35 -17.69
N GLU A 119 3.86 -23.96 -18.57
CA GLU A 119 4.07 -23.91 -20.02
C GLU A 119 5.18 -22.92 -20.38
N THR A 120 5.16 -21.72 -19.79
CA THR A 120 6.21 -20.71 -19.96
C THR A 120 7.56 -21.24 -19.47
N PHE A 121 7.62 -21.90 -18.32
CA PHE A 121 8.85 -22.48 -17.81
C PHE A 121 9.42 -23.57 -18.74
N GLN A 122 8.57 -24.47 -19.24
CA GLN A 122 8.96 -25.50 -20.20
C GLN A 122 9.47 -24.89 -21.52
N PHE A 123 8.77 -23.87 -22.03
CA PHE A 123 9.17 -23.15 -23.23
C PHE A 123 10.53 -22.47 -23.06
N ALA A 124 10.74 -21.74 -21.96
CA ALA A 124 12.01 -21.08 -21.65
C ALA A 124 13.16 -22.10 -21.58
N LYS A 125 12.94 -23.24 -20.89
CA LYS A 125 13.92 -24.32 -20.79
C LYS A 125 14.25 -24.93 -22.15
N GLN A 126 13.25 -25.14 -23.02
CA GLN A 126 13.45 -25.68 -24.36
C GLN A 126 14.29 -24.71 -25.24
N LYS A 127 14.02 -23.40 -25.16
CA LYS A 127 14.73 -22.39 -25.94
C LYS A 127 16.15 -22.13 -25.45
N LEU A 128 16.37 -22.01 -24.13
CA LEU A 128 17.71 -21.87 -23.57
C LEU A 128 18.55 -23.15 -23.74
N GLY A 129 17.93 -24.33 -23.61
CA GLY A 129 18.61 -25.62 -23.77
C GLY A 129 19.12 -25.88 -25.19
N GLN A 130 18.46 -25.34 -26.22
CA GLN A 130 18.94 -25.46 -27.61
C GLN A 130 20.13 -24.54 -27.92
N GLN A 131 20.28 -23.43 -27.18
CA GLN A 131 21.31 -22.43 -27.43
C GLN A 131 22.72 -22.89 -26.98
N THR A 132 22.82 -23.93 -26.15
CA THR A 132 24.12 -24.48 -25.67
C THR A 132 24.73 -25.55 -26.58
N GLN A 133 24.02 -26.04 -27.61
CA GLN A 133 24.53 -27.10 -28.50
C GLN A 133 25.02 -26.61 -29.88
N GLN A 134 24.84 -25.35 -30.26
CA GLN A 134 25.31 -24.81 -31.56
C GLN A 134 26.54 -23.89 -31.47
N GLY A 135 27.34 -24.01 -30.40
CA GLY A 135 28.54 -23.18 -30.17
C GLY A 135 29.89 -23.90 -30.14
N ILE A 136 29.95 -25.22 -30.42
CA ILE A 136 31.21 -25.99 -30.39
C ILE A 136 31.30 -26.89 -31.63
N ALA A 137 31.28 -26.29 -32.82
CA ALA A 137 31.63 -26.97 -34.07
C ALA A 137 32.28 -25.96 -35.03
N GLY A 138 33.43 -25.42 -34.63
CA GLY A 138 34.13 -24.42 -35.43
C GLY A 138 35.51 -24.04 -34.89
N SER A 139 36.28 -25.01 -34.39
CA SER A 139 37.68 -24.75 -34.01
C SER A 139 38.54 -26.02 -34.07
N GLN A 140 38.90 -26.42 -35.28
CA GLN A 140 40.06 -27.29 -35.59
C GLN A 140 40.50 -26.95 -37.02
N GLN A 141 41.77 -26.85 -37.43
CA GLN A 141 43.09 -26.56 -36.86
C GLN A 141 44.08 -26.74 -38.04
N HIS A 142 45.29 -26.17 -37.95
CA HIS A 142 46.54 -26.50 -38.72
C HIS A 142 46.63 -26.14 -40.22
N VAL A 143 47.43 -25.14 -40.64
CA VAL A 143 48.92 -25.05 -40.75
C VAL A 143 49.55 -26.03 -41.76
N TYR A 144 50.02 -25.53 -42.90
CA TYR A 144 51.34 -25.81 -43.49
C TYR A 144 51.76 -24.63 -44.40
N MET A 145 53.08 -24.47 -44.51
CA MET A 145 53.85 -23.37 -45.10
C MET A 145 53.42 -22.87 -46.47
#